data_AF-A0A851HPV3-F1
#
_entry.id   AF-A0A851HPV3-F1
#
_cell.length_a   1.000
_cell.length_b   1.000
_cell.length_c   1.000
_cell.angle_alpha   90.00
_cell.angle_beta   90.00
_cell.angle_gamma   90.00
#
_symmetry.space_group_name_H-M   'P 1'
#
loop_
_entity.id
_entity.type
_entity.pdbx_description
1 polymer ?
#
loop_
_entity_poly.entity_id
_entity_poly.type
_entity_poly.pdbx_seq_one_letter_code
_entity_poly.pdbx_strand_id
1 'polypeptide(L)'
;MVSSTVQYLHPADWSGARNAWQVRDGLWRMGRAEWVDSTGWRQMVNDGVSTVIDVRTPPEIKRRELDPEAEVPDEVRQIHVPVEDVDHEPFWERNAPYPMHPDAYHDTLATFGDRVAAAVSTLVDSWEAGGTVLHCTAGRDRTSLIMGLALQLPNIPGGAADWEEHKRVYASGAYGINEHHRTSPIPHPYESYLEPEAFDRELADRLASYRTFLKEWPGERVQELLECRAQTEKA
;
A
#
# COMPACT_ATOMS: atom_id res chain seq x y z
N MET A 1 -3.16 -21.12 -22.51
CA MET A 1 -2.23 -20.75 -21.43
C MET A 1 -1.98 -19.25 -21.55
N VAL A 2 -2.77 -18.43 -20.87
CA VAL A 2 -2.46 -17.00 -20.74
C VAL A 2 -1.31 -16.94 -19.73
N SER A 3 -0.18 -16.39 -20.15
CA SER A 3 1.02 -16.26 -19.31
C SER A 3 0.64 -15.50 -18.03
N SER A 4 0.89 -16.12 -16.87
CA SER A 4 0.69 -15.52 -15.54
C SER A 4 1.46 -14.19 -15.35
N THR A 5 2.39 -13.87 -16.24
CA THR A 5 3.25 -12.68 -16.22
C THR A 5 2.54 -11.37 -16.56
N VAL A 6 1.32 -11.40 -17.11
CA VAL A 6 0.60 -10.17 -17.51
C VAL A 6 -0.39 -9.68 -16.44
N GLN A 7 -0.76 -10.53 -15.49
CA GLN A 7 -1.83 -10.26 -14.51
C GLN A 7 -1.35 -9.49 -13.28
N TYR A 8 -0.11 -9.71 -12.86
CA TYR A 8 0.47 -9.14 -11.65
C TYR A 8 1.80 -8.45 -11.95
N LEU A 9 2.22 -7.62 -11.01
CA LEU A 9 3.53 -6.98 -11.00
C LEU A 9 4.65 -8.02 -10.86
N HIS A 10 5.89 -7.59 -11.08
CA HIS A 10 7.06 -8.41 -10.76
C HIS A 10 7.21 -8.53 -9.23
N PRO A 11 7.28 -9.74 -8.66
CA PRO A 11 7.55 -9.91 -7.24
C PRO A 11 8.92 -9.34 -6.87
N ALA A 12 9.02 -8.70 -5.71
CA ALA A 12 10.30 -8.36 -5.11
C ALA A 12 10.80 -9.55 -4.28
N ASP A 13 11.96 -10.11 -4.63
CA ASP A 13 12.50 -11.32 -4.01
C ASP A 13 13.30 -10.99 -2.74
N TRP A 14 12.60 -10.42 -1.75
CA TRP A 14 13.16 -10.05 -0.46
C TRP A 14 12.78 -11.09 0.59
N SER A 15 13.80 -11.68 1.22
CA SER A 15 13.61 -12.72 2.23
C SER A 15 12.79 -12.21 3.41
N GLY A 16 11.85 -13.04 3.88
CA GLY A 16 10.88 -12.65 4.91
C GLY A 16 9.77 -11.72 4.43
N ALA A 17 9.98 -10.87 3.42
CA ALA A 17 8.94 -9.99 2.91
C ALA A 17 7.72 -10.80 2.42
N ARG A 18 6.53 -10.20 2.55
CA ARG A 18 5.28 -10.76 2.02
C ARG A 18 4.57 -9.70 1.23
N ASN A 19 3.84 -10.16 0.21
CA ASN A 19 3.09 -9.28 -0.68
C ASN A 19 3.96 -8.16 -1.29
N ALA A 20 5.24 -8.46 -1.54
CA ALA A 20 6.23 -7.52 -2.00
C ALA A 20 6.30 -7.50 -3.52
N TRP A 21 6.10 -6.34 -4.13
CA TRP A 21 6.00 -6.17 -5.58
C TRP A 21 6.66 -4.88 -6.03
N GLN A 22 7.35 -4.94 -7.18
CA GLN A 22 7.84 -3.77 -7.88
C GLN A 22 6.72 -3.13 -8.68
N VAL A 23 6.35 -1.90 -8.33
CA VAL A 23 5.30 -1.11 -9.00
C VAL A 23 5.86 -0.45 -10.25
N ARG A 24 6.97 0.27 -10.07
CA ARG A 24 7.75 0.94 -11.12
C ARG A 24 9.23 0.87 -10.74
N ASP A 25 10.10 1.34 -11.62
CA ASP A 25 11.51 1.51 -11.28
C ASP A 25 11.65 2.43 -10.04
N GLY A 26 12.41 1.97 -9.04
CA GLY A 26 12.56 2.68 -7.77
C GLY A 26 11.32 2.71 -6.85
N LEU A 27 10.22 2.03 -7.19
CA LEU A 27 8.98 2.05 -6.38
C LEU A 27 8.46 0.64 -6.11
N TRP A 28 8.29 0.32 -4.83
CA TRP A 28 7.77 -0.97 -4.39
C TRP A 28 6.63 -0.82 -3.39
N ARG A 29 5.86 -1.90 -3.25
CA ARG A 29 4.86 -2.09 -2.21
C ARG A 29 5.15 -3.38 -1.46
N MET A 30 4.78 -3.46 -0.18
CA MET A 30 4.79 -4.71 0.57
C MET A 30 3.75 -4.74 1.69
N GLY A 31 3.60 -5.90 2.34
CA GLY A 31 3.00 -6.00 3.67
C GLY A 31 3.93 -5.45 4.75
N ARG A 32 3.58 -5.67 6.01
CA ARG A 32 4.30 -5.09 7.15
C ARG A 32 5.81 -5.41 7.15
N ALA A 33 6.62 -4.41 7.50
CA ALA A 33 8.09 -4.50 7.48
C ALA A 33 8.66 -5.50 8.50
N GLU A 34 7.93 -5.80 9.58
CA GLU A 34 8.39 -6.74 10.62
C GLU A 34 8.46 -8.18 10.13
N TRP A 35 7.91 -8.51 8.95
CA TRP A 35 8.10 -9.81 8.32
C TRP A 35 9.48 -9.97 7.66
N VAL A 36 10.15 -8.86 7.32
CA VAL A 36 11.41 -8.86 6.60
C VAL A 36 12.54 -9.26 7.54
N ASP A 37 13.34 -10.25 7.14
CA ASP A 37 14.52 -10.67 7.91
C ASP A 37 15.79 -9.89 7.50
N SER A 38 16.90 -10.12 8.20
CA SER A 38 18.17 -9.43 7.90
C SER A 38 18.72 -9.67 6.50
N THR A 39 18.33 -10.75 5.82
CA THR A 39 18.68 -10.99 4.42
C THR A 39 17.78 -10.15 3.51
N GLY A 40 16.48 -10.14 3.77
CA GLY A 40 15.52 -9.30 3.05
C GLY A 40 15.89 -7.82 3.07
N TRP A 41 16.25 -7.29 4.24
CA TRP A 41 16.70 -5.89 4.35
C TRP A 41 17.94 -5.59 3.51
N ARG A 42 18.92 -6.48 3.48
CA ARG A 42 20.12 -6.33 2.61
C ARG A 42 19.75 -6.42 1.13
N GLN A 43 18.81 -7.29 0.76
CA GLN A 43 18.31 -7.37 -0.62
C GLN A 43 17.60 -6.09 -1.04
N MET A 44 16.78 -5.50 -0.15
CA MET A 44 16.15 -4.19 -0.40
C MET A 44 17.20 -3.11 -0.68
N VAL A 45 18.26 -3.01 0.13
CA VAL A 45 19.36 -2.05 -0.09
C VAL A 45 20.05 -2.31 -1.44
N ASN A 46 20.32 -3.57 -1.77
CA ASN A 46 20.95 -3.94 -3.04
C ASN A 46 20.08 -3.59 -4.26
N ASP A 47 18.75 -3.67 -4.12
CA ASP A 47 17.79 -3.25 -5.14
C ASP A 47 17.62 -1.72 -5.21
N GLY A 48 18.32 -0.97 -4.34
CA GLY A 48 18.35 0.49 -4.34
C GLY A 48 17.33 1.15 -3.40
N VAL A 49 16.67 0.38 -2.53
CA VAL A 49 15.77 0.94 -1.51
C VAL A 49 16.56 1.78 -0.52
N SER A 50 16.16 3.05 -0.37
CA SER A 50 16.67 4.00 0.61
C SER A 50 15.60 4.51 1.58
N THR A 51 14.32 4.34 1.26
CA THR A 51 13.19 4.75 2.12
C THR A 51 12.13 3.68 2.25
N VAL A 52 11.65 3.44 3.48
CA VAL A 52 10.46 2.63 3.78
C VAL A 52 9.42 3.48 4.50
N ILE A 53 8.21 3.52 3.95
CA ILE A 53 7.08 4.33 4.43
C ILE A 53 6.02 3.40 5.02
N ASP A 54 5.73 3.60 6.30
CA ASP A 54 4.67 2.92 7.04
C ASP A 54 3.44 3.83 7.16
N VAL A 55 2.29 3.38 6.65
CA VAL A 55 1.02 4.12 6.72
C VAL A 55 0.04 3.58 7.78
N ARG A 56 0.48 2.65 8.62
CA ARG A 56 -0.35 2.06 9.68
C ARG A 56 -0.61 3.05 10.82
N THR A 57 -1.67 2.80 11.58
CA THR A 57 -1.88 3.49 12.86
C THR A 57 -0.82 3.05 13.90
N PRO A 58 -0.45 3.90 14.86
CA PRO A 58 0.58 3.56 15.85
C PRO A 58 0.37 2.21 16.58
N PRO A 59 -0.85 1.83 17.01
CA PRO A 59 -1.06 0.55 17.72
C PRO A 59 -0.78 -0.71 16.88
N GLU A 60 -0.75 -0.59 15.55
CA GLU A 60 -0.43 -1.69 14.64
C GLU A 60 1.08 -1.94 14.50
N ILE A 61 1.93 -0.97 14.89
CA ILE A 61 3.39 -1.04 14.76
C ILE A 61 3.96 -1.75 15.99
N LYS A 62 4.00 -3.08 15.93
CA LYS A 62 4.58 -3.92 16.99
C LYS A 62 4.97 -5.27 16.45
N ARG A 63 6.14 -5.78 16.87
CA ARG A 63 6.54 -7.16 16.55
C ARG A 63 5.56 -8.17 17.16
N ARG A 64 5.38 -9.28 16.46
CA ARG A 64 4.61 -10.47 16.87
C ARG A 64 5.57 -11.62 17.15
N GLU A 65 5.08 -12.64 17.82
CA GLU A 65 5.87 -13.79 18.29
C GLU A 65 6.68 -14.49 17.19
N LEU A 66 6.15 -14.56 15.96
CA LEU A 66 6.80 -15.23 14.83
C LEU A 66 7.58 -14.27 13.90
N ASP A 67 7.62 -12.98 14.21
CA ASP A 67 8.36 -12.01 13.39
C ASP A 67 9.87 -12.20 13.62
N PRO A 68 10.71 -12.28 12.57
CA PRO A 68 12.16 -12.44 12.72
C PRO A 68 12.77 -11.32 13.54
N GLU A 69 13.89 -11.62 14.22
CA GLU A 69 14.76 -10.59 14.78
C GLU A 69 15.63 -10.03 13.66
N ALA A 70 15.32 -8.80 13.23
CA ALA A 70 16.08 -8.10 12.22
C ALA A 70 16.20 -6.61 12.58
N GLU A 71 17.39 -6.07 12.38
CA GLU A 71 17.65 -4.64 12.44
C GLU A 71 17.55 -4.06 11.03
N VAL A 72 16.95 -2.88 10.93
CA VAL A 72 16.87 -2.14 9.68
C VAL A 72 18.25 -1.50 9.42
N PRO A 73 18.85 -1.66 8.24
CA PRO A 73 20.13 -1.04 7.91
C PRO A 73 20.09 0.48 8.07
N ASP A 74 21.17 1.08 8.55
CA ASP A 74 21.29 2.53 8.79
C ASP A 74 21.08 3.37 7.52
N GLU A 75 21.34 2.77 6.35
CA GLU A 75 21.13 3.40 5.04
C GLU A 75 19.65 3.53 4.65
N VAL A 76 18.75 2.82 5.35
CA VAL A 76 17.31 2.83 5.06
C VAL A 76 16.58 3.74 6.04
N ARG A 77 16.09 4.87 5.52
CA ARG A 77 15.24 5.78 6.27
C ARG A 77 13.84 5.21 6.43
N GLN A 78 13.36 5.12 7.67
CA GLN A 78 11.98 4.76 7.97
C GLN A 78 11.13 6.02 8.22
N ILE A 79 10.00 6.15 7.53
CA ILE A 79 9.04 7.22 7.73
C ILE A 79 7.72 6.62 8.18
N HIS A 80 7.14 7.15 9.26
CA HIS A 80 5.80 6.79 9.69
C HIS A 80 4.83 7.94 9.38
N VAL A 81 3.82 7.68 8.55
CA VAL A 81 2.80 8.64 8.13
C VAL A 81 1.40 7.97 8.17
N PRO A 82 0.77 7.89 9.36
CA PRO A 82 -0.48 7.16 9.53
C PRO A 82 -1.61 7.81 8.73
N VAL A 83 -2.32 7.01 7.93
CA VAL A 83 -3.43 7.47 7.07
C VAL A 83 -4.74 7.63 7.83
N GLU A 84 -4.92 6.85 8.90
CA GLU A 84 -6.12 6.85 9.74
C GLU A 84 -5.77 7.36 11.15
N ASP A 85 -6.79 7.80 11.88
CA ASP A 85 -6.69 8.09 13.31
C ASP A 85 -7.43 7.03 14.14
N VAL A 86 -6.73 6.37 15.06
CA VAL A 86 -7.32 5.33 15.91
C VAL A 86 -8.36 5.90 16.87
N ASP A 87 -8.24 7.18 17.24
CA ASP A 87 -9.13 7.84 18.20
C ASP A 87 -10.41 8.40 17.55
N HIS A 88 -10.53 8.32 16.22
CA HIS A 88 -11.71 8.80 15.50
C HIS A 88 -12.82 7.73 15.50
N GLU A 89 -13.46 7.52 16.64
CA GLU A 89 -14.50 6.50 16.87
C GLU A 89 -15.58 6.43 15.77
N PRO A 90 -16.18 7.54 15.30
CA PRO A 90 -17.23 7.46 14.28
C PRO A 90 -16.77 6.86 12.95
N PHE A 91 -15.47 6.93 12.63
CA PHE A 91 -14.92 6.31 11.41
C PHE A 91 -14.84 4.79 11.56
N TRP A 92 -14.38 4.32 12.71
CA TRP A 92 -14.28 2.89 12.99
C TRP A 92 -15.65 2.23 13.09
N GLU A 93 -16.66 2.91 13.62
CA GLU A 93 -18.05 2.43 13.62
C GLU A 93 -18.60 2.26 12.20
N ARG A 94 -18.39 3.24 11.32
CA ARG A 94 -18.84 3.17 9.92
C ARG A 94 -18.12 2.11 9.11
N ASN A 95 -16.86 1.81 9.44
CA ASN A 95 -16.00 0.90 8.69
C ASN A 95 -15.70 -0.39 9.48
N ALA A 96 -16.60 -0.81 10.37
CA ALA A 96 -16.41 -2.04 11.13
C ALA A 96 -16.37 -3.29 10.22
N PRO A 97 -15.58 -4.32 10.55
CA PRO A 97 -14.65 -4.40 11.69
C PRO A 97 -13.34 -3.61 11.46
N TYR A 98 -13.00 -3.29 10.21
CA TYR A 98 -11.94 -2.39 9.77
C TYR A 98 -12.11 -2.10 8.25
N PRO A 99 -11.55 -1.01 7.71
CA PRO A 99 -11.71 -0.62 6.29
C PRO A 99 -10.92 -1.55 5.35
N MET A 100 -11.55 -2.68 5.01
CA MET A 100 -10.93 -3.79 4.27
C MET A 100 -11.33 -3.88 2.80
N HIS A 101 -11.99 -2.86 2.26
CA HIS A 101 -12.52 -2.82 0.90
C HIS A 101 -12.40 -1.40 0.31
N PRO A 102 -12.21 -1.24 -1.02
CA PRO A 102 -12.15 0.08 -1.64
C PRO A 102 -13.39 0.96 -1.44
N ASP A 103 -14.54 0.40 -1.05
CA ASP A 103 -15.72 1.18 -0.69
C ASP A 103 -15.45 2.16 0.47
N ALA A 104 -14.50 1.83 1.36
CA ALA A 104 -14.12 2.68 2.47
C ALA A 104 -13.28 3.90 2.03
N TYR A 105 -12.71 3.91 0.82
CA TYR A 105 -11.74 4.93 0.42
C TYR A 105 -12.34 6.34 0.38
N HIS A 106 -13.60 6.47 -0.02
CA HIS A 106 -14.31 7.75 0.03
C HIS A 106 -14.44 8.27 1.46
N ASP A 107 -14.79 7.41 2.41
CA ASP A 107 -14.93 7.78 3.81
C ASP A 107 -13.56 8.09 4.45
N THR A 108 -12.52 7.33 4.09
CA THR A 108 -11.13 7.61 4.49
C THR A 108 -10.69 9.00 4.00
N LEU A 109 -10.95 9.35 2.73
CA LEU A 109 -10.60 10.69 2.23
C LEU A 109 -11.44 11.80 2.85
N ALA A 110 -12.74 11.58 3.04
CA ALA A 110 -13.61 12.57 3.66
C ALA A 110 -13.22 12.84 5.12
N THR A 111 -12.76 11.82 5.84
CA THR A 111 -12.42 11.91 7.26
C THR A 111 -10.97 12.33 7.49
N PHE A 112 -10.03 11.83 6.68
CA PHE A 112 -8.59 11.94 6.89
C PHE A 112 -7.83 12.50 5.67
N GLY A 113 -8.47 13.35 4.87
CA GLY A 113 -7.91 13.92 3.64
C GLY A 113 -6.48 14.47 3.81
N ASP A 114 -6.22 15.22 4.89
CA ASP A 114 -4.89 15.78 5.16
C ASP A 114 -3.82 14.71 5.42
N ARG A 115 -4.18 13.61 6.11
CA ARG A 115 -3.27 12.49 6.38
C ARG A 115 -2.97 11.71 5.10
N VAL A 116 -3.99 11.55 4.25
CA VAL A 116 -3.84 10.89 2.96
C VAL A 116 -2.96 11.75 2.04
N ALA A 117 -3.18 13.07 2.01
CA ALA A 117 -2.33 14.00 1.30
C ALA A 117 -0.87 13.92 1.78
N ALA A 118 -0.65 13.87 3.11
CA ALA A 118 0.69 13.70 3.68
C ALA A 118 1.36 12.41 3.21
N ALA A 119 0.64 11.29 3.21
CA ALA A 119 1.18 10.00 2.77
C ALA A 119 1.48 10.00 1.26
N VAL A 120 0.63 10.58 0.42
CA VAL A 120 0.88 10.69 -1.03
C VAL A 120 2.09 11.57 -1.31
N SER A 121 2.18 12.77 -0.71
CA SER A 121 3.36 13.65 -0.87
C SER A 121 4.63 12.95 -0.40
N THR A 122 4.61 12.34 0.79
CA THR A 122 5.77 11.62 1.33
C THR A 122 6.23 10.50 0.41
N LEU A 123 5.29 9.77 -0.21
CA LEU A 123 5.60 8.71 -1.17
C LEU A 123 6.27 9.27 -2.43
N VAL A 124 5.69 10.30 -3.04
CA VAL A 124 6.20 10.90 -4.28
C VAL A 124 7.58 11.52 -4.03
N ASP A 125 7.72 12.36 -3.00
CA ASP A 125 8.97 13.02 -2.66
C ASP A 125 10.10 12.02 -2.36
N SER A 126 9.78 10.93 -1.64
CA SER A 126 10.77 9.90 -1.32
C SER A 126 11.15 9.10 -2.56
N TRP A 127 10.19 8.77 -3.44
CA TRP A 127 10.44 8.03 -4.67
C TRP A 127 11.28 8.84 -5.66
N GLU A 128 11.04 10.15 -5.77
CA GLU A 128 11.88 11.04 -6.58
C GLU A 128 13.31 11.14 -6.04
N ALA A 129 13.49 11.08 -4.72
CA ALA A 129 14.80 11.11 -4.08
C ALA A 129 15.57 9.78 -4.14
N GLY A 130 14.87 8.64 -4.26
CA GLY A 130 15.48 7.32 -4.34
C GLY A 130 14.50 6.16 -4.18
N GLY A 131 15.03 4.93 -4.14
CA GLY A 131 14.21 3.73 -4.06
C GLY A 131 13.31 3.71 -2.83
N THR A 132 12.00 3.58 -3.03
CA THR A 132 10.99 3.76 -1.98
C THR A 132 10.03 2.60 -1.91
N VAL A 133 9.76 2.14 -0.69
CA VAL A 133 8.77 1.10 -0.39
C VAL A 133 7.63 1.68 0.43
N LEU A 134 6.40 1.47 0.01
CA LEU A 134 5.20 1.79 0.79
C LEU A 134 4.58 0.52 1.36
N HIS A 135 4.26 0.51 2.65
CA HIS A 135 3.57 -0.62 3.26
C HIS A 135 2.51 -0.21 4.27
N CYS A 136 1.58 -1.14 4.50
CA CYS A 136 0.66 -1.11 5.64
C CYS A 136 0.76 -2.45 6.39
N THR A 137 -0.33 -2.94 6.99
CA THR A 137 -0.34 -4.26 7.65
C THR A 137 -0.28 -5.39 6.61
N ALA A 138 -1.25 -5.44 5.70
CA ALA A 138 -1.36 -6.48 4.67
C ALA A 138 -0.71 -6.09 3.33
N GLY A 139 -0.43 -4.80 3.13
CA GLY A 139 0.01 -4.29 1.84
C GLY A 139 -1.08 -4.33 0.76
N ARG A 140 -2.37 -4.31 1.14
CA ARG A 140 -3.52 -4.31 0.20
C ARG A 140 -4.26 -2.97 0.20
N ASP A 141 -5.05 -2.66 1.22
CA ASP A 141 -6.05 -1.58 1.15
C ASP A 141 -5.42 -0.18 1.24
N ARG A 142 -4.92 0.24 2.42
CA ARG A 142 -4.24 1.55 2.58
C ARG A 142 -3.10 1.77 1.59
N THR A 143 -2.29 0.74 1.32
CA THR A 143 -1.23 0.81 0.33
C THR A 143 -1.78 1.09 -1.07
N SER A 144 -2.87 0.43 -1.48
CA SER A 144 -3.50 0.68 -2.78
C SER A 144 -4.24 2.02 -2.85
N LEU A 145 -4.78 2.54 -1.74
CA LEU A 145 -5.33 3.91 -1.69
C LEU A 145 -4.23 4.93 -2.03
N ILE A 146 -3.10 4.88 -1.32
CA ILE A 146 -2.01 5.85 -1.51
C ILE A 146 -1.34 5.66 -2.88
N MET A 147 -1.03 4.42 -3.28
CA MET A 147 -0.49 4.13 -4.61
C MET A 147 -1.44 4.56 -5.73
N GLY A 148 -2.74 4.35 -5.56
CA GLY A 148 -3.76 4.74 -6.53
C GLY A 148 -3.80 6.23 -6.77
N LEU A 149 -3.81 7.02 -5.70
CA LEU A 149 -3.78 8.48 -5.81
C LEU A 149 -2.45 9.00 -6.36
N ALA A 150 -1.31 8.46 -5.89
CA ALA A 150 0.00 8.84 -6.39
C ALA A 150 0.13 8.59 -7.89
N LEU A 151 -0.32 7.44 -8.38
CA LEU A 151 -0.26 7.06 -9.79
C LEU A 151 -1.22 7.84 -10.70
N GLN A 152 -2.17 8.60 -10.15
CA GLN A 152 -3.01 9.54 -10.93
C GLN A 152 -2.28 10.83 -11.29
N LEU A 153 -1.18 11.15 -10.60
CA LEU A 153 -0.45 12.40 -10.80
C LEU A 153 0.28 12.38 -12.16
N PRO A 154 0.19 13.48 -12.95
CA PRO A 154 0.86 13.55 -14.26
C PRO A 154 2.37 13.73 -14.14
N ASN A 155 2.85 14.32 -13.04
CA ASN A 155 4.25 14.75 -12.85
C ASN A 155 5.07 13.74 -12.01
N ILE A 156 4.85 12.45 -12.18
CA ILE A 156 5.63 11.38 -11.53
C ILE A 156 6.52 10.68 -12.57
N PRO A 157 7.57 9.95 -12.16
CA PRO A 157 8.35 9.13 -13.08
C PRO A 157 7.46 8.16 -13.87
N GLY A 158 7.47 8.28 -15.21
CA GLY A 158 6.62 7.49 -16.12
C GLY A 158 5.22 8.07 -16.40
N GLY A 159 4.85 9.19 -15.78
CA GLY A 159 3.56 9.85 -15.96
C GLY A 159 2.38 9.13 -15.28
N ALA A 160 1.18 9.68 -15.44
CA ALA A 160 -0.03 9.10 -14.87
C ALA A 160 -0.29 7.68 -15.41
N ALA A 161 -0.67 6.77 -14.53
CA ALA A 161 -0.98 5.38 -14.85
C ALA A 161 -2.29 5.27 -15.64
N ASP A 162 -2.35 4.29 -16.55
CA ASP A 162 -3.62 3.87 -17.14
C ASP A 162 -4.38 2.90 -16.22
N TRP A 163 -5.60 2.56 -16.62
CA TRP A 163 -6.42 1.62 -15.83
C TRP A 163 -5.79 0.22 -15.72
N GLU A 164 -5.11 -0.27 -16.75
CA GLU A 164 -4.52 -1.62 -16.70
C GLU A 164 -3.33 -1.66 -15.73
N GLU A 165 -2.56 -0.58 -15.61
CA GLU A 165 -1.56 -0.42 -14.57
C GLU A 165 -2.18 -0.36 -13.17
N HIS A 166 -3.18 0.50 -12.94
CA HIS A 166 -3.88 0.56 -11.65
C HIS A 166 -4.46 -0.81 -11.24
N LYS A 167 -5.04 -1.53 -12.21
CA LYS A 167 -5.56 -2.88 -12.03
C LYS A 167 -4.46 -3.85 -11.61
N ARG A 168 -3.33 -3.88 -12.33
CA ARG A 168 -2.18 -4.76 -11.98
C ARG A 168 -1.65 -4.45 -10.59
N VAL A 169 -1.49 -3.17 -10.25
CA VAL A 169 -1.01 -2.74 -8.93
C VAL A 169 -1.94 -3.26 -7.84
N TYR A 170 -3.23 -2.97 -7.92
CA TYR A 170 -4.21 -3.42 -6.93
C TYR A 170 -4.29 -4.95 -6.84
N ALA A 171 -4.40 -5.62 -7.99
CA ALA A 171 -4.53 -7.07 -8.08
C ALA A 171 -3.33 -7.80 -7.47
N SER A 172 -2.11 -7.27 -7.63
CA SER A 172 -0.90 -7.85 -7.02
C SER A 172 -0.97 -7.79 -5.50
N GLY A 173 -1.39 -6.64 -4.95
CA GLY A 173 -1.59 -6.48 -3.50
C GLY A 173 -2.67 -7.41 -2.93
N ALA A 174 -3.77 -7.62 -3.66
CA ALA A 174 -4.83 -8.53 -3.25
C ALA A 174 -4.38 -10.00 -3.35
N TYR A 175 -3.69 -10.36 -4.42
CA TYR A 175 -3.20 -11.72 -4.64
C TYR A 175 -2.13 -12.11 -3.62
N GLY A 176 -1.14 -11.25 -3.37
CA GLY A 176 -0.05 -11.58 -2.45
C GLY A 176 -0.51 -11.74 -1.00
N ILE A 177 -1.52 -11.00 -0.54
CA ILE A 177 -2.09 -11.25 0.80
C ILE A 177 -2.97 -12.51 0.83
N ASN A 178 -3.70 -12.83 -0.25
CA ASN A 178 -4.45 -14.09 -0.34
C ASN A 178 -3.49 -15.28 -0.22
N GLU A 179 -2.38 -15.27 -0.97
CA GLU A 179 -1.36 -16.32 -0.89
C GLU A 179 -0.68 -16.39 0.48
N HIS A 180 -0.54 -15.26 1.18
CA HIS A 180 -0.07 -15.27 2.57
C HIS A 180 -1.04 -16.03 3.47
N HIS A 181 -2.36 -15.82 3.35
CA HIS A 181 -3.35 -16.57 4.14
C HIS A 181 -3.31 -18.09 3.88
N ARG A 182 -2.87 -18.53 2.70
CA ARG A 182 -2.71 -19.97 2.39
C ARG A 182 -1.64 -20.65 3.23
N THR A 183 -0.62 -19.91 3.64
CA THR A 183 0.59 -20.45 4.27
C THR A 183 0.84 -19.91 5.68
N SER A 184 0.09 -18.88 6.11
CA SER A 184 0.25 -18.27 7.42
C SER A 184 -0.04 -19.27 8.53
N PRO A 185 0.87 -19.44 9.50
CA PRO A 185 0.63 -20.28 10.67
C PRO A 185 -0.38 -19.65 11.64
N ILE A 186 -0.62 -18.33 11.52
CA ILE A 186 -1.58 -17.59 12.35
C ILE A 186 -2.72 -17.14 11.44
N PRO A 187 -3.93 -17.71 11.59
CA PRO A 187 -5.10 -17.29 10.84
C PRO A 187 -5.44 -15.82 11.12
N HIS A 188 -5.87 -15.10 10.09
CA HIS A 188 -6.43 -13.76 10.26
C HIS A 188 -7.85 -13.88 10.85
N PRO A 189 -8.26 -13.03 11.80
CA PRO A 189 -9.55 -13.16 12.48
C PRO A 189 -10.78 -12.99 11.56
N TYR A 190 -10.62 -12.30 10.43
CA TYR A 190 -11.73 -11.96 9.53
C TYR A 190 -11.52 -12.43 8.08
N GLU A 191 -10.31 -12.83 7.70
CA GLU A 191 -9.97 -13.17 6.32
C GLU A 191 -9.29 -14.54 6.30
N SER A 192 -9.48 -15.27 5.20
CA SER A 192 -8.85 -16.57 4.99
C SER A 192 -8.39 -16.68 3.54
N TYR A 193 -7.66 -17.75 3.23
CA TYR A 193 -7.35 -18.07 1.85
C TYR A 193 -8.64 -18.29 1.05
N LEU A 194 -8.70 -17.68 -0.13
CA LEU A 194 -9.72 -17.91 -1.14
C LEU A 194 -9.12 -18.75 -2.27
N GLU A 195 -9.79 -19.85 -2.59
CA GLU A 195 -9.51 -20.63 -3.79
C GLU A 195 -9.68 -19.79 -5.06
N PRO A 196 -9.02 -20.12 -6.19
CA PRO A 196 -8.92 -19.26 -7.36
C PRO A 196 -10.24 -18.64 -7.85
N GLU A 197 -11.31 -19.43 -7.97
CA GLU A 197 -12.60 -18.93 -8.44
C GLU A 197 -13.27 -17.95 -7.45
N ALA A 198 -13.09 -18.17 -6.15
CA ALA A 198 -13.61 -17.27 -5.13
C ALA A 198 -12.78 -15.99 -5.07
N PHE A 199 -11.45 -16.12 -5.18
CA PHE A 199 -10.55 -14.98 -5.27
C PHE A 199 -10.85 -14.11 -6.49
N ASP A 200 -11.08 -14.70 -7.67
CA ASP A 200 -11.39 -13.94 -8.88
C ASP A 200 -12.70 -13.14 -8.75
N ARG A 201 -13.72 -13.69 -8.09
CA ARG A 201 -14.97 -12.97 -7.82
C ARG A 201 -14.75 -11.79 -6.86
N GLU A 202 -14.04 -12.03 -5.76
CA GLU A 202 -13.70 -11.00 -4.77
C GLU A 202 -12.84 -9.89 -5.40
N LEU A 203 -11.84 -10.26 -6.21
CA LEU A 203 -10.97 -9.31 -6.90
C LEU A 203 -11.76 -8.48 -7.92
N ALA A 204 -12.70 -9.07 -8.65
CA ALA A 204 -13.53 -8.35 -9.60
C ALA A 204 -14.41 -7.28 -8.92
N ASP A 205 -15.01 -7.62 -7.78
CA ASP A 205 -15.82 -6.70 -6.98
C ASP A 205 -14.98 -5.51 -6.46
N ARG A 206 -13.83 -5.81 -5.84
CA ARG A 206 -12.85 -4.83 -5.39
C ARG A 206 -12.38 -3.89 -6.49
N LEU A 207 -12.04 -4.44 -7.66
CA LEU A 207 -11.59 -3.64 -8.79
C LEU A 207 -12.70 -2.73 -9.35
N ALA A 208 -13.97 -3.16 -9.28
CA ALA A 208 -15.10 -2.32 -9.68
C ALA A 208 -15.26 -1.10 -8.75
N SER A 209 -15.18 -1.32 -7.44
CA SER A 209 -15.21 -0.24 -6.45
C SER A 209 -13.99 0.69 -6.57
N TYR A 210 -12.78 0.11 -6.64
CA TYR A 210 -11.54 0.87 -6.80
C TYR A 210 -11.53 1.73 -8.08
N ARG A 211 -12.05 1.20 -9.20
CA ARG A 211 -12.15 1.95 -10.45
C ARG A 211 -13.09 3.14 -10.33
N THR A 212 -14.21 2.98 -9.62
CA THR A 212 -15.17 4.05 -9.37
C THR A 212 -14.50 5.16 -8.57
N PHE A 213 -13.84 4.81 -7.47
CA PHE A 213 -13.06 5.75 -6.66
C PHE A 213 -12.04 6.53 -7.48
N LEU A 214 -11.20 5.84 -8.28
CA LEU A 214 -10.17 6.50 -9.07
C LEU A 214 -10.73 7.46 -10.13
N LYS A 215 -11.89 7.15 -10.74
CA LYS A 215 -12.54 8.07 -11.69
C LYS A 215 -12.97 9.39 -11.04
N GLU A 216 -13.31 9.36 -9.76
CA GLU A 216 -13.65 10.57 -8.99
C GLU A 216 -12.43 11.33 -8.50
N TRP A 217 -11.24 10.73 -8.56
CA TRP A 217 -9.95 11.29 -8.17
C TRP A 217 -8.98 11.32 -9.35
N PRO A 218 -9.27 12.09 -10.43
CA PRO A 218 -8.30 12.33 -11.49
C PRO A 218 -7.10 13.10 -10.95
N GLY A 219 -5.98 13.06 -11.69
CA GLY A 219 -4.72 13.70 -11.27
C GLY A 219 -4.85 15.15 -10.83
N GLU A 220 -5.67 15.97 -11.52
CA GLU A 220 -5.93 17.37 -11.15
C GLU A 220 -6.53 17.49 -9.73
N ARG A 221 -7.51 16.64 -9.39
CA ARG A 221 -8.13 16.63 -8.06
C ARG A 221 -7.16 16.13 -6.98
N VAL A 222 -6.28 15.19 -7.32
CA VAL A 222 -5.22 14.76 -6.41
C VAL A 222 -4.25 15.92 -6.16
N GLN A 223 -3.85 16.67 -7.19
CA GLN A 223 -3.00 17.85 -7.03
C GLN A 223 -3.63 18.89 -6.12
N GLU A 224 -4.91 19.21 -6.30
CA GLU A 224 -5.66 20.12 -5.42
C GLU A 224 -5.60 19.69 -3.94
N LEU A 225 -5.77 18.38 -3.68
CA LEU A 225 -5.65 17.82 -2.33
C LEU A 225 -4.26 18.06 -1.73
N LEU A 226 -3.18 17.87 -2.51
CA LEU A 226 -1.81 18.09 -2.04
C LEU A 226 -1.51 19.58 -1.81
N GLU A 227 -2.05 20.45 -2.66
CA GLU A 227 -1.89 21.91 -2.54
C GLU A 227 -2.59 22.48 -1.30
N CYS A 228 -3.82 22.04 -1.01
CA CYS A 228 -4.56 22.44 0.20
C CYS A 228 -3.76 22.13 1.47
N ARG A 229 -3.10 20.97 1.54
CA ARG A 229 -2.21 20.61 2.65
C ARG A 229 -1.01 21.55 2.74
N ALA A 230 -0.32 21.79 1.64
CA ALA A 230 0.88 22.64 1.61
C ALA A 230 0.60 24.09 2.04
N GLN A 231 -0.64 24.58 1.86
CA GLN A 231 -1.08 25.88 2.37
C GLN A 231 -1.31 25.85 3.88
N THR A 232 -1.90 24.77 4.41
CA THR A 232 -2.16 24.59 5.84
C THR A 232 -0.87 24.47 6.66
N GLU A 233 0.20 23.88 6.11
CA GLU A 233 1.50 23.79 6.78
C GLU A 233 2.28 25.11 6.83
N LYS A 234 1.92 26.09 6.00
CA LYS A 234 2.58 27.40 5.93
C LYS A 234 1.88 28.48 6.77
N ALA A 235 0.66 28.20 7.24
CA ALA A 235 -0.16 29.11 8.05
C ALA A 235 0.10 28.93 9.54
#